data_AF-A0A257JP31-F1
#
_entry.id   AF-A0A257JP31-F1
#
_cell.length_a   1.000
_cell.length_b   1.000
_cell.length_c   1.000
_cell.angle_alpha   90.00
_cell.angle_beta   90.00
_cell.angle_gamma   90.00
#
_symmetry.space_group_name_H-M   'P 1'
#
loop_
_entity.id
_entity.type
_entity.pdbx_description
1 polymer ?
#
loop_
_entity_poly.entity_id
_entity_poly.type
_entity_poly.pdbx_seq_one_letter_code
_entity_poly.pdbx_strand_id
1 'polypeptide(L)'
;GWTIQRLPAAACPTGTIEQGTIAGQRNCVLSGVIGSGTIPANLRLTAGNIYQISGRVDVGFDRSAALNAGTAASLTIDPGVRLYGSSSADVLIVNRGSQIFVNGTAQAPVIMTSRNDVAGTQTDKARASREWAGLIVLGAAPIRGCSTAVAQGSVDCQNAIEGITAATGRQALYGGATSADNSGRITYLQIRYPGAFLTSAAAGDDLNGLSLGGVGSATEINNIQIHNSGDDGIEIFGGTVNMRNWVVTGALDDSLDFDEGWVGKAQFGIVLQALTATGGPDRLIEGSNRTVASLAGTLNTNPIISNFTFVGVPQNDASANLTGIILNNTGGTPGGSARLLNGVVTGSTTCLNFETANTSPAPQLDSILSSCSGAYGAVATARVSAGTNNTTGTTATLTSRFVNGSAEAGRTAVNASTVDAFFTTTNYIGAVRDATDLWWSTWTCSLAAGSTC
;
A
#
# COMPACT_ATOMS: atom_id res chain seq x y z
N GLY A 1 3.16 -45.15 -12.53
CA GLY A 1 3.84 -44.07 -13.25
C GLY A 1 2.80 -43.09 -13.72
N TRP A 2 2.78 -41.88 -13.16
CA TRP A 2 1.92 -40.82 -13.65
C TRP A 2 2.68 -40.11 -14.76
N THR A 3 2.18 -40.19 -15.98
CA THR A 3 2.67 -39.42 -17.11
C THR A 3 2.53 -37.94 -16.77
N ILE A 4 3.66 -37.25 -16.59
CA ILE A 4 3.73 -35.79 -16.75
C ILE A 4 3.53 -35.54 -18.24
N GLN A 5 2.26 -35.53 -18.68
CA GLN A 5 1.92 -34.87 -19.91
C GLN A 5 2.15 -33.39 -19.61
N ARG A 6 3.31 -32.86 -20.03
CA ARG A 6 3.56 -31.42 -20.07
C ARG A 6 2.42 -30.83 -20.89
N LEU A 7 1.43 -30.23 -20.22
CA LEU A 7 0.45 -29.40 -20.91
C LEU A 7 1.27 -28.42 -21.76
N PRO A 8 0.95 -28.24 -23.06
CA PRO A 8 1.61 -27.21 -23.85
C PRO A 8 1.47 -25.87 -23.11
N ALA A 9 2.50 -25.04 -23.18
CA ALA A 9 2.45 -23.69 -22.59
C ALA A 9 1.17 -22.99 -23.08
N ALA A 10 0.40 -22.44 -22.15
CA ALA A 10 -0.87 -21.80 -22.47
C ALA A 10 -0.66 -20.75 -23.57
N ALA A 11 -1.61 -20.63 -24.50
CA ALA A 11 -1.60 -19.50 -25.43
C ALA A 11 -1.64 -18.19 -24.64
N CYS A 12 -1.06 -17.13 -25.20
CA CYS A 12 -1.29 -15.80 -24.65
C CYS A 12 -2.80 -15.49 -24.75
N PRO A 13 -3.45 -15.05 -23.65
CA PRO A 13 -4.87 -14.71 -23.67
C PRO A 13 -5.18 -13.64 -24.73
N THR A 14 -6.37 -13.70 -25.31
CA THR A 14 -6.86 -12.64 -26.21
C THR A 14 -6.78 -11.28 -25.51
N GLY A 15 -6.21 -10.28 -26.20
CA GLY A 15 -5.92 -8.97 -25.61
C GLY A 15 -4.47 -8.81 -25.14
N THR A 16 -3.65 -9.86 -25.25
CA THR A 16 -2.19 -9.81 -25.06
C THR A 16 -1.46 -10.26 -26.34
N ILE A 17 -0.19 -9.89 -26.47
CA ILE A 17 0.64 -10.22 -27.64
C ILE A 17 1.79 -11.14 -27.20
N GLU A 18 1.95 -12.29 -27.85
CA GLU A 18 3.08 -13.19 -27.59
C GLU A 18 4.40 -12.54 -28.04
N GLN A 19 5.38 -12.46 -27.14
CA GLN A 19 6.71 -11.91 -27.42
C GLN A 19 7.82 -12.81 -26.85
N GLY A 20 7.96 -13.99 -27.45
CA GLY A 20 9.03 -14.93 -27.10
C GLY A 20 8.87 -15.51 -25.69
N THR A 21 10.00 -15.71 -25.02
CA THR A 21 10.04 -16.34 -23.69
C THR A 21 11.00 -15.62 -22.75
N ILE A 22 10.69 -15.62 -21.45
CA ILE A 22 11.57 -15.15 -20.38
C ILE A 22 11.55 -16.18 -19.25
N ALA A 23 12.73 -16.52 -18.72
CA ALA A 23 12.91 -17.60 -17.73
C ALA A 23 12.20 -18.92 -18.11
N GLY A 24 12.13 -19.25 -19.40
CA GLY A 24 11.48 -20.47 -19.90
C GLY A 24 9.95 -20.43 -19.94
N GLN A 25 9.31 -19.31 -19.58
CA GLN A 25 7.88 -19.08 -19.70
C GLN A 25 7.55 -18.23 -20.92
N ARG A 26 6.40 -18.45 -21.53
CA ARG A 26 5.90 -17.62 -22.63
C ARG A 26 5.58 -16.21 -22.13
N ASN A 27 6.15 -15.21 -22.81
CA ASN A 27 5.93 -13.80 -22.47
C ASN A 27 4.73 -13.25 -23.26
N CYS A 28 3.75 -12.69 -22.54
CA CYS A 28 2.55 -12.09 -23.09
C CYS A 28 2.50 -10.60 -22.74
N VAL A 29 2.61 -9.74 -23.74
CA VAL A 29 2.64 -8.29 -23.57
C VAL A 29 1.23 -7.75 -23.39
N LEU A 30 1.03 -7.02 -22.31
CA LEU A 30 -0.14 -6.22 -22.00
C LEU A 30 0.20 -4.74 -22.23
N SER A 31 -0.60 -4.07 -23.07
CA SER A 31 -0.39 -2.66 -23.43
C SER A 31 -1.74 -1.97 -23.68
N GLY A 32 -1.77 -0.64 -23.59
CA GLY A 32 -2.95 0.15 -23.91
C GLY A 32 -4.07 0.01 -22.87
N VAL A 33 -5.33 -0.05 -23.32
CA VAL A 33 -6.50 0.02 -22.45
C VAL A 33 -7.37 -1.23 -22.58
N ILE A 34 -7.52 -1.96 -21.47
CA ILE A 34 -8.40 -3.13 -21.37
C ILE A 34 -9.85 -2.67 -21.53
N GLY A 35 -10.61 -3.35 -22.38
CA GLY A 35 -11.96 -2.95 -22.77
C GLY A 35 -12.01 -1.96 -23.95
N SER A 36 -10.88 -1.69 -24.60
CA SER A 36 -10.81 -0.86 -25.80
C SER A 36 -10.28 -1.63 -27.01
N GLY A 37 -10.79 -1.30 -28.20
CA GLY A 37 -10.35 -1.91 -29.46
C GLY A 37 -10.50 -3.43 -29.46
N THR A 38 -9.38 -4.14 -29.60
CA THR A 38 -9.34 -5.61 -29.63
C THR A 38 -9.08 -6.24 -28.26
N ILE A 39 -8.87 -5.45 -27.20
CA ILE A 39 -8.61 -5.95 -25.85
C ILE A 39 -9.96 -6.18 -25.16
N PRO A 40 -10.31 -7.42 -24.75
CA PRO A 40 -11.58 -7.71 -24.13
C PRO A 40 -11.83 -6.87 -22.86
N ALA A 41 -13.08 -6.52 -22.59
CA ALA A 41 -13.47 -5.83 -21.36
C ALA A 41 -13.27 -6.69 -20.10
N ASN A 42 -13.23 -8.02 -20.25
CA ASN A 42 -12.90 -8.94 -19.16
C ASN A 42 -11.66 -9.73 -19.57
N LEU A 43 -10.48 -9.24 -19.16
CA LEU A 43 -9.22 -9.88 -19.45
C LEU A 43 -8.81 -10.78 -18.28
N ARG A 44 -8.47 -12.04 -18.57
CA ARG A 44 -7.92 -12.97 -17.58
C ARG A 44 -6.49 -13.34 -17.94
N LEU A 45 -5.56 -13.04 -17.05
CA LEU A 45 -4.18 -13.48 -17.13
C LEU A 45 -4.09 -14.87 -16.49
N THR A 46 -3.88 -15.87 -17.33
CA THR A 46 -3.81 -17.28 -16.93
C THR A 46 -2.43 -17.70 -16.44
N ALA A 47 -2.40 -18.66 -15.51
CA ALA A 47 -1.18 -19.28 -15.06
C ALA A 47 -0.42 -20.00 -16.19
N GLY A 48 0.91 -20.12 -16.05
CA GLY A 48 1.80 -20.75 -17.03
C GLY A 48 2.47 -19.77 -17.99
N ASN A 49 1.90 -18.58 -18.16
CA ASN A 49 2.52 -17.45 -18.85
C ASN A 49 3.16 -16.47 -17.86
N ILE A 50 3.99 -15.59 -18.39
CA ILE A 50 4.48 -14.38 -17.72
C ILE A 50 4.07 -13.16 -18.53
N TYR A 51 3.70 -12.09 -17.85
CA TYR A 51 3.07 -10.93 -18.48
C TYR A 51 3.93 -9.69 -18.37
N GLN A 52 4.19 -9.04 -19.50
CA GLN A 52 4.88 -7.77 -19.54
C GLN A 52 3.86 -6.63 -19.51
N ILE A 53 4.00 -5.70 -18.58
CA ILE A 53 3.36 -4.39 -18.59
C ILE A 53 4.21 -3.52 -19.52
N SER A 54 3.60 -2.93 -20.54
CA SER A 54 4.31 -2.10 -21.54
C SER A 54 3.75 -0.69 -21.57
N GLY A 55 4.52 0.27 -21.05
CA GLY A 55 4.10 1.65 -20.85
C GLY A 55 3.00 1.78 -19.80
N ARG A 56 2.11 2.74 -20.02
CA ARG A 56 0.88 2.89 -19.23
C ARG A 56 -0.17 1.90 -19.71
N VAL A 57 -0.54 0.96 -18.84
CA VAL A 57 -1.66 0.03 -19.02
C VAL A 57 -2.83 0.47 -18.16
N ASP A 58 -4.00 0.60 -18.76
CA ASP A 58 -5.23 0.96 -18.05
C ASP A 58 -6.23 -0.20 -18.06
N VAL A 59 -6.79 -0.51 -16.89
CA VAL A 59 -7.99 -1.34 -16.77
C VAL A 59 -9.20 -0.42 -16.92
N GLY A 60 -9.82 -0.46 -18.10
CA GLY A 60 -10.94 0.39 -18.46
C GLY A 60 -10.55 1.87 -18.60
N PHE A 61 -11.55 2.69 -18.91
CA PHE A 61 -11.45 4.15 -18.95
C PHE A 61 -12.31 4.76 -17.84
N ASP A 62 -11.84 5.87 -17.25
CA ASP A 62 -12.52 6.58 -16.17
C ASP A 62 -14.02 6.76 -16.44
N ARG A 63 -14.85 6.25 -15.52
CA ARG A 63 -16.30 6.27 -15.61
C ARG A 63 -16.97 7.52 -15.04
N SER A 64 -16.20 8.56 -14.74
CA SER A 64 -16.64 9.74 -13.99
C SER A 64 -16.95 9.42 -12.52
N ALA A 65 -17.04 10.46 -11.68
CA ALA A 65 -17.37 10.31 -10.26
C ALA A 65 -18.78 9.73 -10.04
N ALA A 66 -19.67 9.96 -11.01
CA ALA A 66 -21.02 9.44 -11.04
C ALA A 66 -21.12 8.01 -11.62
N LEU A 67 -19.99 7.42 -12.05
CA LEU A 67 -19.91 6.05 -12.58
C LEU A 67 -20.86 5.78 -13.76
N ASN A 68 -21.08 6.78 -14.60
CA ASN A 68 -22.05 6.75 -15.71
C ASN A 68 -21.45 7.09 -17.09
N ALA A 69 -20.14 7.30 -17.16
CA ALA A 69 -19.40 7.54 -18.40
C ALA A 69 -18.34 6.43 -18.63
N GLY A 70 -17.43 6.69 -19.57
CA GLY A 70 -16.24 5.87 -19.81
C GLY A 70 -16.53 4.42 -20.20
N THR A 71 -15.56 3.55 -19.96
CA THR A 71 -15.64 2.12 -20.27
C THR A 71 -15.21 1.32 -19.07
N ALA A 72 -16.13 0.53 -18.50
CA ALA A 72 -15.81 -0.43 -17.45
C ALA A 72 -15.00 -1.59 -18.04
N ALA A 73 -13.99 -2.06 -17.30
CA ALA A 73 -13.33 -3.31 -17.58
C ALA A 73 -12.95 -4.05 -16.29
N SER A 74 -12.60 -5.33 -16.43
CA SER A 74 -12.03 -6.13 -15.36
C SER A 74 -10.74 -6.83 -15.78
N LEU A 75 -9.77 -6.84 -14.88
CA LEU A 75 -8.53 -7.60 -14.99
C LEU A 75 -8.50 -8.69 -13.92
N THR A 76 -8.60 -9.95 -14.34
CA THR A 76 -8.47 -11.10 -13.44
C THR A 76 -7.09 -11.73 -13.58
N ILE A 77 -6.41 -11.98 -12.47
CA ILE A 77 -5.06 -12.56 -12.44
C ILE A 77 -5.10 -13.86 -11.65
N ASP A 78 -4.72 -14.96 -12.31
CA ASP A 78 -4.70 -16.30 -11.72
C ASP A 78 -3.59 -16.47 -10.66
N PRO A 79 -3.75 -17.42 -9.72
CA PRO A 79 -2.70 -17.74 -8.76
C PRO A 79 -1.36 -18.06 -9.43
N GLY A 80 -0.26 -17.59 -8.83
CA GLY A 80 1.11 -17.84 -9.30
C GLY A 80 1.52 -17.08 -10.56
N VAL A 81 0.66 -16.23 -11.12
CA VAL A 81 1.03 -15.39 -12.26
C VAL A 81 2.07 -14.35 -11.85
N ARG A 82 3.05 -14.14 -12.75
CA ARG A 82 4.04 -13.06 -12.64
C ARG A 82 3.77 -12.00 -13.70
N LEU A 83 3.71 -10.75 -13.29
CA LEU A 83 3.66 -9.57 -14.15
C LEU A 83 4.95 -8.77 -13.94
N TYR A 84 5.46 -8.12 -14.98
CA TYR A 84 6.63 -7.25 -14.82
C TYR A 84 6.59 -5.98 -15.67
N GLY A 85 7.12 -4.89 -15.11
CA GLY A 85 7.50 -3.71 -15.90
C GLY A 85 8.82 -3.97 -16.63
N SER A 86 8.85 -3.74 -17.94
CA SER A 86 10.06 -3.82 -18.77
C SER A 86 10.94 -2.56 -18.67
N SER A 87 10.36 -1.44 -18.25
CA SER A 87 11.01 -0.16 -18.05
C SER A 87 10.55 0.49 -16.74
N SER A 88 11.32 1.44 -16.24
CA SER A 88 10.99 2.19 -15.03
C SER A 88 9.64 2.93 -15.14
N ALA A 89 9.24 3.35 -16.34
CA ALA A 89 7.99 4.08 -16.56
C ALA A 89 6.74 3.19 -16.75
N ASP A 90 6.88 1.86 -16.69
CA ASP A 90 5.76 0.94 -16.92
C ASP A 90 4.85 0.88 -15.68
N VAL A 91 3.56 1.19 -15.86
CA VAL A 91 2.57 1.37 -14.78
C VAL A 91 1.26 0.64 -15.12
N LEU A 92 0.63 0.06 -14.10
CA LEU A 92 -0.71 -0.53 -14.20
C LEU A 92 -1.71 0.33 -13.42
N ILE A 93 -2.74 0.83 -14.10
CA ILE A 93 -3.75 1.72 -13.52
C ILE A 93 -5.13 1.07 -13.63
N VAL A 94 -5.82 0.90 -12.52
CA VAL A 94 -7.23 0.51 -12.49
C VAL A 94 -8.07 1.77 -12.40
N ASN A 95 -8.77 2.13 -13.48
CA ASN A 95 -9.54 3.37 -13.51
C ASN A 95 -10.86 3.25 -12.75
N ARG A 96 -11.35 4.39 -12.25
CA ARG A 96 -12.63 4.52 -11.54
C ARG A 96 -13.77 3.83 -12.30
N GLY A 97 -14.48 2.94 -11.60
CA GLY A 97 -15.56 2.12 -12.14
C GLY A 97 -15.13 0.84 -12.89
N SER A 98 -13.83 0.52 -12.88
CA SER A 98 -13.25 -0.74 -13.34
C SER A 98 -12.71 -1.55 -12.16
N GLN A 99 -12.36 -2.82 -12.41
CA GLN A 99 -12.05 -3.77 -11.33
C GLN A 99 -10.79 -4.58 -11.59
N ILE A 100 -10.06 -4.91 -10.52
CA ILE A 100 -8.97 -5.88 -10.53
C ILE A 100 -9.25 -7.03 -9.58
N PHE A 101 -8.99 -8.26 -10.01
CA PHE A 101 -9.17 -9.49 -9.23
C PHE A 101 -7.85 -10.25 -9.18
N VAL A 102 -7.03 -9.98 -8.17
CA VAL A 102 -5.78 -10.70 -7.92
C VAL A 102 -6.07 -11.90 -7.04
N ASN A 103 -6.05 -13.09 -7.64
CA ASN A 103 -6.44 -14.34 -7.00
C ASN A 103 -5.21 -15.17 -6.61
N GLY A 104 -4.21 -14.56 -5.99
CA GLY A 104 -3.10 -15.31 -5.41
C GLY A 104 -3.59 -16.28 -4.33
N THR A 105 -2.73 -17.23 -3.98
CA THR A 105 -2.91 -18.09 -2.81
C THR A 105 -1.65 -18.04 -1.95
N ALA A 106 -1.73 -18.55 -0.71
CA ALA A 106 -0.57 -18.57 0.16
C ALA A 106 0.61 -19.34 -0.46
N GLN A 107 0.33 -20.39 -1.25
CA GLN A 107 1.32 -21.25 -1.89
C GLN A 107 1.70 -20.80 -3.31
N ALA A 108 0.88 -19.95 -3.92
CA ALA A 108 1.09 -19.40 -5.26
C ALA A 108 0.63 -17.94 -5.30
N PRO A 109 1.37 -17.02 -4.64
CA PRO A 109 1.05 -15.61 -4.68
C PRO A 109 1.20 -15.07 -6.11
N VAL A 110 0.45 -14.02 -6.43
CA VAL A 110 0.72 -13.23 -7.64
C VAL A 110 1.89 -12.31 -7.35
N ILE A 111 2.79 -12.13 -8.33
CA ILE A 111 3.96 -11.25 -8.21
C ILE A 111 3.92 -10.21 -9.32
N MET A 112 3.87 -8.93 -8.95
CA MET A 112 4.13 -7.79 -9.84
C MET A 112 5.53 -7.25 -9.53
N THR A 113 6.41 -7.17 -10.53
CA THR A 113 7.85 -6.93 -10.29
C THR A 113 8.55 -6.29 -11.50
N SER A 114 9.88 -6.29 -11.52
CA SER A 114 10.70 -5.79 -12.63
C SER A 114 11.14 -6.89 -13.59
N ARG A 115 11.61 -6.48 -14.78
CA ARG A 115 12.26 -7.37 -15.76
C ARG A 115 13.47 -8.11 -15.19
N ASN A 116 14.27 -7.44 -14.35
CA ASN A 116 15.48 -8.03 -13.78
C ASN A 116 15.16 -9.17 -12.81
N ASP A 117 14.11 -9.01 -11.99
CA ASP A 117 13.64 -10.05 -11.07
C ASP A 117 13.11 -11.28 -11.83
N VAL A 118 12.29 -11.08 -12.86
CA VAL A 118 11.73 -12.21 -13.63
C VAL A 118 12.76 -12.90 -14.53
N ALA A 119 13.78 -12.17 -14.99
CA ALA A 119 14.87 -12.75 -15.78
C ALA A 119 15.91 -13.47 -14.91
N GLY A 120 15.89 -13.29 -13.59
CA GLY A 120 16.93 -13.80 -12.69
C GLY A 120 18.26 -13.08 -12.86
N THR A 121 18.24 -11.81 -13.29
CA THR A 121 19.43 -11.00 -13.54
C THR A 121 19.65 -9.91 -12.48
N GLN A 122 18.90 -9.95 -11.38
CA GLN A 122 19.03 -8.99 -10.29
C GLN A 122 20.38 -9.14 -9.58
N THR A 123 21.24 -8.11 -9.65
CA THR A 123 22.59 -8.13 -9.08
C THR A 123 22.59 -7.88 -7.57
N ASP A 124 21.81 -6.90 -7.09
CA ASP A 124 21.67 -6.58 -5.67
C ASP A 124 20.20 -6.53 -5.29
N LYS A 125 19.65 -7.67 -4.88
CA LYS A 125 18.24 -7.81 -4.53
C LYS A 125 17.85 -7.04 -3.27
N ALA A 126 18.80 -6.83 -2.36
CA ALA A 126 18.54 -6.15 -1.10
C ALA A 126 18.33 -4.64 -1.30
N ARG A 127 18.92 -4.08 -2.36
CA ARG A 127 18.88 -2.63 -2.67
C ARG A 127 18.16 -2.29 -3.97
N ALA A 128 17.62 -3.28 -4.67
CA ALA A 128 16.80 -3.06 -5.86
C ALA A 128 15.56 -2.26 -5.50
N SER A 129 15.22 -1.25 -6.30
CA SER A 129 14.04 -0.37 -6.17
C SER A 129 13.92 0.46 -7.45
N ARG A 130 12.79 1.16 -7.68
CA ARG A 130 12.62 2.07 -8.83
C ARG A 130 12.78 1.39 -10.19
N GLU A 131 12.50 0.09 -10.28
CA GLU A 131 12.70 -0.68 -11.51
C GLU A 131 11.45 -0.71 -12.42
N TRP A 132 10.30 -0.31 -11.89
CA TRP A 132 9.04 -0.03 -12.58
C TRP A 132 8.18 0.92 -11.73
N ALA A 133 7.09 1.45 -12.28
CA ALA A 133 6.33 2.52 -11.65
C ALA A 133 5.56 2.03 -10.41
N GLY A 134 4.64 1.08 -10.57
CA GLY A 134 3.79 0.58 -9.49
C GLY A 134 2.37 0.23 -9.94
N LEU A 135 1.52 -0.10 -8.97
CA LEU A 135 0.10 -0.36 -9.16
C LEU A 135 -0.72 0.82 -8.60
N ILE A 136 -1.61 1.35 -9.43
CA ILE A 136 -2.53 2.43 -9.04
C ILE A 136 -3.97 1.92 -9.13
N VAL A 137 -4.76 2.11 -8.08
CA VAL A 137 -6.19 1.78 -8.07
C VAL A 137 -6.99 3.05 -7.74
N LEU A 138 -7.88 3.42 -8.66
CA LEU A 138 -8.67 4.65 -8.58
C LEU A 138 -10.14 4.28 -8.39
N GLY A 139 -10.76 4.84 -7.36
CA GLY A 139 -12.15 4.63 -7.01
C GLY A 139 -12.99 5.91 -7.02
N ALA A 140 -14.27 5.73 -6.70
CA ALA A 140 -15.28 6.79 -6.66
C ALA A 140 -15.74 7.14 -5.23
N ALA A 141 -14.98 6.75 -4.20
CA ALA A 141 -15.30 7.05 -2.81
C ALA A 141 -14.95 8.50 -2.43
N PRO A 142 -15.55 9.03 -1.34
CA PRO A 142 -15.30 10.38 -0.85
C PRO A 142 -13.83 10.70 -0.61
N ILE A 143 -13.40 11.86 -1.11
CA ILE A 143 -12.09 12.45 -0.82
C ILE A 143 -12.25 13.88 -0.30
N ARG A 144 -11.20 14.35 0.36
CA ARG A 144 -11.06 15.72 0.86
C ARG A 144 -10.37 16.61 -0.17
N GLY A 145 -9.34 16.11 -0.86
CA GLY A 145 -8.48 16.88 -1.76
C GLY A 145 -9.09 17.18 -3.13
N CYS A 146 -10.21 17.91 -3.21
CA CYS A 146 -10.82 18.21 -4.51
C CYS A 146 -9.94 19.15 -5.37
N SER A 147 -9.81 18.87 -6.67
CA SER A 147 -9.05 19.71 -7.62
C SER A 147 -9.71 21.05 -7.93
N THR A 148 -10.98 21.24 -7.55
CA THR A 148 -11.76 22.47 -7.70
C THR A 148 -12.48 22.83 -6.40
N ALA A 149 -12.99 24.07 -6.31
CA ALA A 149 -13.70 24.60 -5.15
C ALA A 149 -15.14 24.05 -5.03
N VAL A 150 -15.24 22.76 -4.71
CA VAL A 150 -16.48 22.03 -4.46
C VAL A 150 -16.50 21.45 -3.05
N ALA A 151 -17.66 20.97 -2.60
CA ALA A 151 -17.79 20.36 -1.28
C ALA A 151 -17.01 19.03 -1.20
N GLN A 152 -16.27 18.84 -0.12
CA GLN A 152 -15.57 17.58 0.19
C GLN A 152 -16.55 16.40 0.16
N GLY A 153 -16.11 15.26 -0.37
CA GLY A 153 -16.91 14.03 -0.47
C GLY A 153 -18.16 14.11 -1.37
N SER A 154 -18.34 15.20 -2.13
CA SER A 154 -19.41 15.30 -3.12
C SER A 154 -19.06 14.58 -4.42
N VAL A 155 -20.06 14.35 -5.28
CA VAL A 155 -19.83 13.75 -6.61
C VAL A 155 -18.91 14.60 -7.49
N ASP A 156 -18.85 15.92 -7.27
CA ASP A 156 -17.96 16.80 -8.05
C ASP A 156 -16.54 16.84 -7.47
N CYS A 157 -16.33 16.31 -6.26
CA CYS A 157 -15.03 16.27 -5.62
C CYS A 157 -14.20 15.10 -6.18
N GLN A 158 -13.29 15.45 -7.08
CA GLN A 158 -12.32 14.53 -7.66
C GLN A 158 -10.93 15.19 -7.72
N ASN A 159 -9.91 14.37 -7.90
CA ASN A 159 -8.54 14.82 -8.11
C ASN A 159 -7.82 13.90 -9.10
N ALA A 160 -6.67 14.34 -9.60
CA ALA A 160 -5.78 13.50 -10.39
C ALA A 160 -4.73 12.87 -9.46
N ILE A 161 -4.50 11.57 -9.61
CA ILE A 161 -3.39 10.91 -8.92
C ILE A 161 -2.08 11.53 -9.39
N GLU A 162 -1.13 11.63 -8.48
CA GLU A 162 0.18 12.23 -8.74
C GLU A 162 1.00 11.46 -9.79
N GLY A 163 2.01 12.14 -10.33
CA GLY A 163 2.95 11.64 -11.35
C GLY A 163 2.36 11.38 -12.75
N ILE A 164 1.14 10.85 -12.85
CA ILE A 164 0.61 10.32 -14.12
C ILE A 164 0.31 11.41 -15.15
N THR A 165 -0.42 12.46 -14.76
CA THR A 165 -0.93 13.44 -15.73
C THR A 165 0.21 14.23 -16.36
N ALA A 166 1.17 14.68 -15.55
CA ALA A 166 2.33 15.42 -16.01
C ALA A 166 3.23 14.57 -16.93
N ALA A 167 3.47 13.31 -16.56
CA ALA A 167 4.34 12.42 -17.32
C ALA A 167 3.72 11.88 -18.62
N THR A 168 2.41 11.61 -18.61
CA THR A 168 1.74 10.91 -19.73
C THR A 168 0.83 11.80 -20.57
N GLY A 169 0.55 13.03 -20.12
CA GLY A 169 -0.41 13.93 -20.76
C GLY A 169 -1.87 13.48 -20.65
N ARG A 170 -2.15 12.39 -19.92
CA ARG A 170 -3.51 11.83 -19.76
C ARG A 170 -3.86 11.70 -18.28
N GLN A 171 -5.04 12.18 -17.92
CA GLN A 171 -5.49 12.15 -16.53
C GLN A 171 -5.71 10.71 -16.03
N ALA A 172 -5.57 10.56 -14.72
CA ALA A 172 -5.90 9.38 -13.94
C ALA A 172 -6.66 9.88 -12.70
N LEU A 173 -7.99 9.94 -12.81
CA LEU A 173 -8.86 10.63 -11.85
C LEU A 173 -9.44 9.67 -10.81
N TYR A 174 -9.53 10.13 -9.57
CA TYR A 174 -10.20 9.46 -8.47
C TYR A 174 -11.12 10.42 -7.71
N GLY A 175 -11.94 9.86 -6.82
CA GLY A 175 -12.87 10.61 -5.98
C GLY A 175 -14.30 10.57 -6.49
N GLY A 176 -15.23 10.95 -5.63
CA GLY A 176 -16.67 10.93 -5.85
C GLY A 176 -17.41 10.87 -4.53
N ALA A 177 -18.66 10.38 -4.55
CA ALA A 177 -19.51 10.29 -3.35
C ALA A 177 -19.84 8.85 -2.92
N THR A 178 -19.27 7.83 -3.56
CA THR A 178 -19.69 6.44 -3.41
C THR A 178 -18.80 5.71 -2.39
N SER A 179 -19.10 5.83 -1.09
CA SER A 179 -18.30 5.16 -0.03
C SER A 179 -18.20 3.64 -0.19
N ALA A 180 -19.18 3.00 -0.81
CA ALA A 180 -19.17 1.57 -1.09
C ALA A 180 -18.71 1.24 -2.53
N ASP A 181 -17.89 2.11 -3.14
CA ASP A 181 -17.26 1.82 -4.44
C ASP A 181 -16.44 0.52 -4.38
N ASN A 182 -16.47 -0.24 -5.47
CA ASN A 182 -15.87 -1.58 -5.55
C ASN A 182 -14.90 -1.67 -6.73
N SER A 183 -13.62 -1.49 -6.44
CA SER A 183 -12.51 -1.62 -7.39
C SER A 183 -12.01 -3.06 -7.53
N GLY A 184 -12.69 -4.04 -6.92
CA GLY A 184 -12.41 -5.47 -7.00
C GLY A 184 -11.79 -6.06 -5.73
N ARG A 185 -10.90 -7.03 -5.91
CA ARG A 185 -10.32 -7.83 -4.82
C ARG A 185 -8.85 -8.13 -5.07
N ILE A 186 -8.02 -7.84 -4.08
CA ILE A 186 -6.60 -8.17 -4.06
C ILE A 186 -6.33 -9.17 -2.94
N THR A 187 -5.73 -10.31 -3.27
CA THR A 187 -5.40 -11.35 -2.31
C THR A 187 -4.11 -12.09 -2.68
N TYR A 188 -3.20 -12.20 -1.71
CA TYR A 188 -1.87 -12.81 -1.86
C TYR A 188 -1.09 -12.22 -3.04
N LEU A 189 -0.87 -10.91 -2.97
CA LEU A 189 -0.12 -10.14 -3.94
C LEU A 189 1.22 -9.70 -3.36
N GLN A 190 2.29 -9.85 -4.13
CA GLN A 190 3.56 -9.19 -3.89
C GLN A 190 3.81 -8.15 -5.00
N ILE A 191 4.14 -6.93 -4.60
CA ILE A 191 4.62 -5.86 -5.46
C ILE A 191 6.08 -5.64 -5.08
N ARG A 192 7.01 -5.89 -6.01
CA ARG A 192 8.46 -5.87 -5.74
C ARG A 192 9.16 -4.84 -6.62
N TYR A 193 10.08 -4.10 -6.02
CA TYR A 193 10.92 -3.11 -6.69
C TYR A 193 10.17 -2.00 -7.47
N PRO A 194 8.98 -1.54 -7.03
CA PRO A 194 8.26 -0.47 -7.70
C PRO A 194 8.87 0.91 -7.36
N GLY A 195 8.15 1.97 -7.69
CA GLY A 195 8.35 3.33 -7.20
C GLY A 195 9.30 4.20 -8.02
N ALA A 196 9.34 3.96 -9.32
CA ALA A 196 10.12 4.75 -10.25
C ALA A 196 9.48 6.11 -10.55
N PHE A 197 10.33 7.11 -10.79
CA PHE A 197 9.95 8.35 -11.46
C PHE A 197 9.47 8.05 -12.88
N LEU A 198 8.34 8.61 -13.28
CA LEU A 198 7.89 8.50 -14.67
C LEU A 198 8.74 9.37 -15.61
N THR A 199 9.22 10.51 -15.14
CA THR A 199 10.12 11.39 -15.90
C THR A 199 11.42 11.68 -15.16
N SER A 200 11.40 12.21 -13.93
CA SER A 200 12.61 12.55 -13.19
C SER A 200 12.36 12.90 -11.73
N ALA A 201 13.36 12.65 -10.87
CA ALA A 201 13.31 13.08 -9.47
C ALA A 201 13.05 14.58 -9.27
N ALA A 202 13.55 15.43 -10.16
CA ALA A 202 13.33 16.87 -10.09
C ALA A 202 11.89 17.28 -10.39
N ALA A 203 11.12 16.42 -11.07
CA ALA A 203 9.72 16.66 -11.36
C ALA A 203 8.78 16.31 -10.20
N GLY A 204 9.27 15.61 -9.16
CA GLY A 204 8.44 15.10 -8.07
C GLY A 204 7.32 14.20 -8.59
N ASP A 205 7.67 13.33 -9.53
CA ASP A 205 6.75 12.40 -10.21
C ASP A 205 7.11 10.94 -9.96
N ASP A 206 7.73 10.66 -8.82
CA ASP A 206 7.75 9.32 -8.28
C ASP A 206 6.35 8.80 -8.00
N LEU A 207 6.30 7.49 -7.96
CA LEU A 207 5.10 6.73 -7.76
C LEU A 207 5.37 5.75 -6.63
N ASN A 208 4.29 5.21 -6.09
CA ASN A 208 4.36 4.37 -4.91
C ASN A 208 4.29 2.90 -5.30
N GLY A 209 4.51 2.02 -4.33
CA GLY A 209 4.32 0.59 -4.58
C GLY A 209 2.87 0.26 -4.90
N LEU A 210 1.97 0.72 -4.03
CA LEU A 210 0.54 0.70 -4.25
C LEU A 210 -0.04 2.08 -3.94
N SER A 211 -0.62 2.76 -4.93
CA SER A 211 -1.39 3.99 -4.72
C SER A 211 -2.89 3.68 -4.76
N LEU A 212 -3.62 4.13 -3.74
CA LEU A 212 -5.08 3.97 -3.62
C LEU A 212 -5.75 5.35 -3.60
N GLY A 213 -6.32 5.77 -4.73
CA GLY A 213 -7.05 7.03 -4.81
C GLY A 213 -8.55 6.82 -4.66
N GLY A 214 -9.17 7.35 -3.60
CA GLY A 214 -10.63 7.34 -3.42
C GLY A 214 -11.25 5.94 -3.50
N VAL A 215 -10.56 4.90 -3.02
CA VAL A 215 -11.05 3.51 -3.10
C VAL A 215 -12.11 3.26 -2.03
N GLY A 216 -13.20 2.60 -2.43
CA GLY A 216 -14.35 2.37 -1.57
C GLY A 216 -14.24 1.12 -0.68
N SER A 217 -15.07 1.10 0.36
CA SER A 217 -15.12 0.06 1.40
C SER A 217 -15.61 -1.31 0.92
N ALA A 218 -16.20 -1.38 -0.28
CA ALA A 218 -16.57 -2.66 -0.90
C ALA A 218 -15.40 -3.32 -1.66
N THR A 219 -14.26 -2.63 -1.77
CA THR A 219 -13.02 -3.20 -2.30
C THR A 219 -12.33 -4.01 -1.21
N GLU A 220 -11.90 -5.23 -1.54
CA GLU A 220 -11.20 -6.10 -0.60
C GLU A 220 -9.69 -6.10 -0.87
N ILE A 221 -8.88 -5.68 0.11
CA ILE A 221 -7.41 -5.82 0.05
C ILE A 221 -6.96 -6.65 1.23
N ASN A 222 -6.49 -7.86 0.95
CA ASN A 222 -6.01 -8.80 1.98
C ASN A 222 -4.69 -9.43 1.54
N ASN A 223 -3.76 -9.71 2.46
CA ASN A 223 -2.53 -10.45 2.14
C ASN A 223 -1.74 -9.78 1.00
N ILE A 224 -1.26 -8.57 1.24
CA ILE A 224 -0.48 -7.80 0.28
C ILE A 224 0.90 -7.45 0.85
N GLN A 225 1.94 -7.61 0.03
CA GLN A 225 3.29 -7.19 0.37
C GLN A 225 3.81 -6.20 -0.66
N ILE A 226 4.39 -5.10 -0.19
CA ILE A 226 5.22 -4.21 -0.98
C ILE A 226 6.66 -4.37 -0.50
N HIS A 227 7.56 -4.64 -1.45
CA HIS A 227 8.97 -4.89 -1.18
C HIS A 227 9.84 -3.92 -1.99
N ASN A 228 10.66 -3.17 -1.28
CA ASN A 228 11.61 -2.20 -1.79
C ASN A 228 10.99 -1.24 -2.82
N SER A 229 9.94 -0.53 -2.38
CA SER A 229 9.43 0.60 -3.14
C SER A 229 10.48 1.70 -3.19
N GLY A 230 10.64 2.29 -4.36
CA GLY A 230 11.49 3.45 -4.56
C GLY A 230 11.01 4.72 -3.87
N ASP A 231 9.74 4.75 -3.50
CA ASP A 231 9.07 5.84 -2.82
C ASP A 231 8.28 5.21 -1.65
N ASP A 232 7.03 5.62 -1.43
CA ASP A 232 6.18 4.99 -0.43
C ASP A 232 5.88 3.53 -0.73
N GLY A 233 5.73 2.75 0.33
CA GLY A 233 5.23 1.39 0.24
C GLY A 233 3.78 1.36 -0.26
N ILE A 234 2.89 1.95 0.54
CA ILE A 234 1.48 2.12 0.22
C ILE A 234 1.14 3.59 0.47
N GLU A 235 0.49 4.23 -0.49
CA GLU A 235 -0.06 5.58 -0.30
C GLU A 235 -1.56 5.59 -0.57
N ILE A 236 -2.32 6.25 0.30
CA ILE A 236 -3.78 6.28 0.26
C ILE A 236 -4.30 7.72 0.25
N PHE A 237 -4.85 8.12 -0.90
CA PHE A 237 -5.48 9.42 -1.10
C PHE A 237 -6.98 9.32 -0.89
N GLY A 238 -7.44 9.59 0.33
CA GLY A 238 -8.86 9.58 0.66
C GLY A 238 -9.54 8.20 0.55
N GLY A 239 -10.88 8.20 0.55
CA GLY A 239 -11.68 6.99 0.43
C GLY A 239 -11.92 6.26 1.75
N THR A 240 -12.43 5.02 1.64
CA THR A 240 -12.96 4.23 2.76
C THR A 240 -12.52 2.76 2.71
N VAL A 241 -11.54 2.45 1.85
CA VAL A 241 -11.00 1.10 1.68
C VAL A 241 -10.46 0.55 2.99
N ASN A 242 -10.69 -0.74 3.23
CA ASN A 242 -10.16 -1.45 4.37
C ASN A 242 -9.11 -2.47 3.91
N MET A 243 -8.09 -2.70 4.75
CA MET A 243 -6.99 -3.62 4.45
C MET A 243 -6.72 -4.59 5.60
N ARG A 244 -6.35 -5.83 5.29
CA ARG A 244 -5.91 -6.81 6.28
C ARG A 244 -4.65 -7.53 5.83
N ASN A 245 -3.78 -7.92 6.76
CA ASN A 245 -2.59 -8.72 6.48
C ASN A 245 -1.72 -8.02 5.43
N TRP A 246 -1.22 -6.83 5.77
CA TRP A 246 -0.41 -6.02 4.88
C TRP A 246 1.03 -5.95 5.37
N VAL A 247 1.97 -5.93 4.43
CA VAL A 247 3.40 -5.98 4.71
C VAL A 247 4.10 -4.94 3.84
N VAL A 248 4.93 -4.11 4.46
CA VAL A 248 5.85 -3.23 3.74
C VAL A 248 7.26 -3.48 4.23
N THR A 249 8.18 -3.66 3.29
CA THR A 249 9.59 -3.92 3.58
C THR A 249 10.46 -3.06 2.68
N GLY A 250 11.39 -2.30 3.27
CA GLY A 250 12.42 -1.57 2.53
C GLY A 250 11.92 -0.45 1.61
N ALA A 251 10.76 0.15 1.86
CA ALA A 251 10.36 1.39 1.19
C ALA A 251 11.45 2.48 1.40
N LEU A 252 11.70 3.27 0.37
CA LEU A 252 12.71 4.33 0.40
C LEU A 252 12.15 5.68 0.83
N ASP A 253 10.85 5.79 1.02
CA ASP A 253 10.23 6.92 1.72
C ASP A 253 9.33 6.40 2.85
N ASP A 254 8.04 6.70 2.86
CA ASP A 254 7.13 6.29 3.91
C ASP A 254 6.61 4.88 3.68
N SER A 255 6.56 4.08 4.75
CA SER A 255 6.07 2.69 4.57
C SER A 255 4.56 2.66 4.31
N LEU A 256 3.81 3.54 4.97
CA LEU A 256 2.41 3.81 4.71
C LEU A 256 2.18 5.32 4.84
N ASP A 257 1.83 5.98 3.75
CA ASP A 257 1.29 7.34 3.78
C ASP A 257 -0.23 7.30 3.56
N PHE A 258 -0.94 8.17 4.25
CA PHE A 258 -2.34 8.41 4.02
C PHE A 258 -2.70 9.88 4.20
N ASP A 259 -3.56 10.36 3.31
CA ASP A 259 -4.04 11.72 3.36
C ASP A 259 -5.47 11.87 2.81
N GLU A 260 -5.82 13.10 2.43
CA GLU A 260 -7.02 13.46 1.67
C GLU A 260 -8.33 12.84 2.17
N GLY A 261 -8.47 12.65 3.48
CA GLY A 261 -9.71 12.19 4.09
C GLY A 261 -9.90 10.68 4.12
N TRP A 262 -8.82 9.88 4.13
CA TRP A 262 -8.96 8.43 4.30
C TRP A 262 -9.56 8.12 5.68
N VAL A 263 -10.69 7.42 5.68
CA VAL A 263 -11.44 7.00 6.88
C VAL A 263 -11.67 5.49 6.91
N GLY A 264 -10.75 4.74 6.30
CA GLY A 264 -10.75 3.29 6.28
C GLY A 264 -10.12 2.65 7.52
N LYS A 265 -9.93 1.33 7.43
CA LYS A 265 -9.44 0.50 8.54
C LYS A 265 -8.34 -0.44 8.07
N ALA A 266 -7.32 -0.64 8.90
CA ALA A 266 -6.26 -1.59 8.60
C ALA A 266 -5.97 -2.51 9.80
N GLN A 267 -5.79 -3.82 9.57
CA GLN A 267 -5.41 -4.76 10.63
C GLN A 267 -4.30 -5.74 10.20
N PHE A 268 -3.42 -6.11 11.13
CA PHE A 268 -2.29 -7.02 10.90
C PHE A 268 -1.28 -6.44 9.90
N GLY A 269 -0.58 -5.39 10.34
CA GLY A 269 0.43 -4.66 9.56
C GLY A 269 1.85 -4.96 10.00
N ILE A 270 2.71 -5.44 9.10
CA ILE A 270 4.16 -5.56 9.34
C ILE A 270 4.88 -4.51 8.52
N VAL A 271 5.66 -3.65 9.18
CA VAL A 271 6.57 -2.71 8.50
C VAL A 271 7.99 -2.97 8.98
N LEU A 272 8.90 -3.22 8.04
CA LEU A 272 10.33 -3.29 8.29
C LEU A 272 11.08 -2.34 7.36
N GLN A 273 11.54 -1.21 7.89
CA GLN A 273 12.49 -0.37 7.15
C GLN A 273 13.86 -1.04 7.07
N ALA A 274 14.61 -0.66 6.04
CA ALA A 274 15.98 -1.09 5.81
C ALA A 274 16.77 0.05 5.16
N LEU A 275 18.07 0.11 5.41
CA LEU A 275 18.96 1.04 4.72
C LEU A 275 19.32 0.50 3.34
N THR A 276 19.39 1.37 2.34
CA THR A 276 19.59 0.99 0.93
C THR A 276 20.76 1.71 0.26
N ALA A 277 21.50 2.54 1.01
CA ALA A 277 22.67 3.33 0.62
C ALA A 277 22.39 4.58 -0.26
N THR A 278 21.16 4.79 -0.73
CA THR A 278 20.75 6.00 -1.48
C THR A 278 19.29 6.36 -1.16
N GLY A 279 19.04 7.61 -0.79
CA GLY A 279 17.71 8.09 -0.37
C GLY A 279 17.39 7.68 1.06
N GLY A 280 17.31 6.37 1.30
CA GLY A 280 17.00 5.78 2.60
C GLY A 280 15.58 6.12 3.09
N PRO A 281 14.97 5.27 3.93
CA PRO A 281 13.57 5.46 4.37
C PRO A 281 13.34 6.78 5.12
N ASP A 282 12.10 7.30 5.16
CA ASP A 282 11.72 8.42 6.03
C ASP A 282 10.88 7.98 7.24
N ARG A 283 9.59 7.67 7.07
CA ARG A 283 8.66 7.30 8.17
C ARG A 283 8.13 5.88 8.06
N LEU A 284 7.73 5.34 9.22
CA LEU A 284 6.94 4.10 9.26
C LEU A 284 5.50 4.40 8.85
N ILE A 285 4.97 5.52 9.31
CA ILE A 285 3.71 6.09 8.85
C ILE A 285 3.87 7.61 8.73
N GLU A 286 3.44 8.16 7.61
CA GLU A 286 3.01 9.55 7.50
C GLU A 286 1.47 9.61 7.40
N GLY A 287 0.90 10.62 8.04
CA GLY A 287 -0.52 10.86 8.01
C GLY A 287 -0.81 12.35 7.98
N SER A 288 -1.42 12.82 6.89
CA SER A 288 -1.78 14.22 6.73
C SER A 288 -3.28 14.41 6.53
N ASN A 289 -3.73 15.66 6.38
CA ASN A 289 -5.14 15.97 6.13
C ASN A 289 -5.27 16.99 5.00
N ARG A 290 -4.51 16.72 3.94
CA ARG A 290 -4.34 17.60 2.79
C ARG A 290 -5.67 18.06 2.21
N THR A 291 -5.76 19.35 1.94
CA THR A 291 -6.76 19.95 1.06
C THR A 291 -6.05 20.47 -0.18
N VAL A 292 -6.76 20.52 -1.31
CA VAL A 292 -6.24 21.12 -2.55
C VAL A 292 -7.00 22.41 -2.82
N ALA A 293 -8.14 22.33 -3.49
CA ALA A 293 -9.01 23.49 -3.74
C ALA A 293 -10.39 23.38 -3.08
N SER A 294 -10.67 22.25 -2.40
CA SER A 294 -11.95 21.95 -1.76
C SER A 294 -12.47 23.08 -0.87
N LEU A 295 -13.79 23.27 -0.86
CA LEU A 295 -14.44 24.09 0.17
C LEU A 295 -14.23 23.47 1.56
N ALA A 296 -14.37 24.28 2.61
CA ALA A 296 -14.30 23.80 3.99
C ALA A 296 -15.35 22.69 4.24
N GLY A 297 -14.95 21.66 5.00
CA GLY A 297 -15.79 20.51 5.30
C GLY A 297 -15.27 19.71 6.50
N THR A 298 -15.91 18.57 6.75
CA THR A 298 -15.67 17.73 7.93
C THR A 298 -15.08 16.36 7.60
N LEU A 299 -14.77 16.09 6.34
CA LEU A 299 -14.12 14.85 5.94
C LEU A 299 -12.63 14.96 6.26
N ASN A 300 -12.27 14.56 7.49
CA ASN A 300 -10.91 14.57 7.98
C ASN A 300 -10.30 13.17 7.88
N THR A 301 -9.03 13.10 7.49
CA THR A 301 -8.23 11.88 7.54
C THR A 301 -8.19 11.35 8.97
N ASN A 302 -8.74 10.16 9.18
CA ASN A 302 -8.81 9.52 10.49
C ASN A 302 -9.07 8.01 10.36
N PRO A 303 -8.10 7.23 9.86
CA PRO A 303 -8.23 5.78 9.80
C PRO A 303 -8.16 5.15 11.20
N ILE A 304 -8.60 3.90 11.27
CA ILE A 304 -8.39 3.04 12.45
C ILE A 304 -7.42 1.92 12.07
N ILE A 305 -6.26 1.87 12.73
CA ILE A 305 -5.20 0.89 12.46
C ILE A 305 -4.99 0.04 13.71
N SER A 306 -5.12 -1.28 13.59
CA SER A 306 -5.03 -2.21 14.72
C SER A 306 -4.06 -3.36 14.48
N ASN A 307 -3.43 -3.88 15.54
CA ASN A 307 -2.53 -5.03 15.48
C ASN A 307 -1.42 -4.84 14.44
N PHE A 308 -0.42 -4.03 14.80
CA PHE A 308 0.68 -3.72 13.90
C PHE A 308 2.03 -3.81 14.61
N THR A 309 3.06 -4.21 13.87
CA THR A 309 4.46 -4.20 14.33
C THR A 309 5.29 -3.44 13.32
N PHE A 310 5.71 -2.23 13.70
CA PHE A 310 6.50 -1.34 12.83
C PHE A 310 7.90 -1.15 13.41
N VAL A 311 8.88 -1.53 12.60
CA VAL A 311 10.29 -1.52 12.98
C VAL A 311 11.06 -0.65 12.00
N GLY A 312 11.44 0.52 12.47
CA GLY A 312 12.24 1.50 11.74
C GLY A 312 13.74 1.26 11.84
N VAL A 313 14.46 2.22 11.29
CA VAL A 313 15.90 2.42 11.51
C VAL A 313 16.10 3.79 12.19
N PRO A 314 17.13 3.97 13.02
CA PRO A 314 17.26 5.19 13.82
C PRO A 314 17.56 6.41 12.95
N GLN A 315 18.33 6.23 11.89
CA GLN A 315 18.74 7.26 10.95
C GLN A 315 18.67 6.72 9.52
N ASN A 316 18.43 7.59 8.53
CA ASN A 316 18.58 7.25 7.11
C ASN A 316 20.05 7.34 6.65
N ASP A 317 20.29 7.07 5.37
CA ASP A 317 21.62 7.10 4.76
C ASP A 317 22.28 8.50 4.79
N ALA A 318 21.47 9.56 4.92
CA ALA A 318 21.92 10.94 5.14
C ALA A 318 22.22 11.26 6.63
N SER A 319 22.19 10.26 7.52
CA SER A 319 22.35 10.43 8.98
C SER A 319 21.28 11.30 9.64
N ALA A 320 20.14 11.53 8.98
CA ALA A 320 19.02 12.24 9.57
C ALA A 320 18.26 11.32 10.53
N ASN A 321 17.91 11.82 11.71
CA ASN A 321 17.12 11.07 12.68
C ASN A 321 15.71 10.82 12.14
N LEU A 322 15.27 9.56 12.18
CA LEU A 322 13.96 9.17 11.67
C LEU A 322 12.88 9.16 12.74
N THR A 323 11.67 9.51 12.29
CA THR A 323 10.43 9.41 13.06
C THR A 323 9.66 8.17 12.61
N GLY A 324 9.10 7.43 13.56
CA GLY A 324 8.27 6.27 13.31
C GLY A 324 6.93 6.68 12.72
N ILE A 325 5.98 7.07 13.58
CA ILE A 325 4.67 7.54 13.15
C ILE A 325 4.63 9.06 13.28
N ILE A 326 4.40 9.75 12.16
CA ILE A 326 4.10 11.17 12.13
C ILE A 326 2.64 11.41 11.73
N LEU A 327 1.95 12.29 12.46
CA LEU A 327 0.70 12.88 12.02
C LEU A 327 0.95 14.38 11.84
N ASN A 328 1.10 14.81 10.59
CA ASN A 328 1.53 16.16 10.27
C ASN A 328 0.31 17.08 10.06
N ASN A 329 0.57 18.34 9.71
CA ASN A 329 -0.44 19.36 9.43
C ASN A 329 -0.39 19.84 7.98
N THR A 330 0.13 19.02 7.07
CA THR A 330 -0.01 19.26 5.63
C THR A 330 -1.51 19.27 5.31
N GLY A 331 -1.99 20.40 4.75
CA GLY A 331 -3.43 20.70 4.60
C GLY A 331 -4.04 21.62 5.67
N GLY A 332 -3.26 22.04 6.67
CA GLY A 332 -3.65 23.03 7.67
C GLY A 332 -4.29 22.43 8.92
N THR A 333 -5.27 23.14 9.49
CA THR A 333 -6.00 22.72 10.70
C THR A 333 -7.45 22.36 10.35
N PRO A 334 -7.95 21.18 10.75
CA PRO A 334 -7.23 20.13 11.49
C PRO A 334 -6.19 19.42 10.63
N GLY A 335 -5.05 19.05 11.23
CA GLY A 335 -4.05 18.18 10.59
C GLY A 335 -4.51 16.72 10.54
N GLY A 336 -3.62 15.81 10.12
CA GLY A 336 -3.87 14.37 10.07
C GLY A 336 -4.30 13.78 11.41
N SER A 337 -5.09 12.71 11.40
CA SER A 337 -5.46 11.99 12.62
C SER A 337 -5.48 10.50 12.38
N ALA A 338 -5.48 9.72 13.45
CA ALA A 338 -5.65 8.27 13.42
C ALA A 338 -6.07 7.74 14.78
N ARG A 339 -6.76 6.60 14.79
CA ARG A 339 -6.94 5.75 15.97
C ARG A 339 -6.06 4.52 15.85
N LEU A 340 -5.03 4.43 16.67
CA LEU A 340 -4.07 3.33 16.67
C LEU A 340 -4.32 2.41 17.86
N LEU A 341 -4.43 1.10 17.60
CA LEU A 341 -4.79 0.09 18.58
C LEU A 341 -3.80 -1.09 18.54
N ASN A 342 -3.43 -1.64 19.70
CA ASN A 342 -2.68 -2.92 19.77
C ASN A 342 -1.38 -2.92 18.96
N GLY A 343 -0.57 -1.87 19.07
CA GLY A 343 0.57 -1.62 18.20
C GLY A 343 1.94 -1.78 18.88
N VAL A 344 2.96 -2.10 18.09
CA VAL A 344 4.37 -2.05 18.47
C VAL A 344 5.09 -1.11 17.50
N VAL A 345 5.79 -0.10 18.03
CA VAL A 345 6.63 0.83 17.25
C VAL A 345 8.02 0.86 17.87
N THR A 346 9.06 0.58 17.08
CA THR A 346 10.45 0.56 17.57
C THR A 346 11.44 0.83 16.43
N GLY A 347 12.73 0.97 16.76
CA GLY A 347 13.83 1.07 15.79
C GLY A 347 14.14 2.49 15.31
N SER A 348 13.14 3.36 15.16
CA SER A 348 13.33 4.78 14.82
C SER A 348 13.95 5.58 15.98
N THR A 349 14.46 6.79 15.67
CA THR A 349 14.91 7.70 16.73
C THR A 349 13.72 8.18 17.57
N THR A 350 12.67 8.68 16.92
CA THR A 350 11.43 9.11 17.60
C THR A 350 10.31 8.17 17.22
N CYS A 351 9.62 7.54 18.18
CA CYS A 351 8.53 6.62 17.84
C CYS A 351 7.29 7.35 17.32
N LEU A 352 6.91 8.46 17.95
CA LEU A 352 5.65 9.18 17.71
C LEU A 352 5.90 10.69 17.67
N ASN A 353 5.44 11.35 16.60
CA ASN A 353 5.42 12.81 16.50
C ASN A 353 4.08 13.31 15.94
N PHE A 354 3.32 14.07 16.71
CA PHE A 354 2.04 14.64 16.28
C PHE A 354 2.08 16.15 16.41
N GLU A 355 1.47 16.83 15.43
CA GLU A 355 1.36 18.28 15.36
C GLU A 355 0.21 18.85 16.19
N THR A 356 0.37 20.11 16.62
CA THR A 356 -0.66 20.82 17.40
C THR A 356 -1.98 21.01 16.64
N ALA A 357 -1.94 20.95 15.30
CA ALA A 357 -3.13 21.04 14.45
C ALA A 357 -3.99 19.76 14.46
N ASN A 358 -3.48 18.61 14.95
CA ASN A 358 -4.22 17.34 14.95
C ASN A 358 -5.32 17.34 16.03
N THR A 359 -6.44 17.98 15.70
CA THR A 359 -7.46 18.38 16.69
C THR A 359 -8.86 17.86 16.40
N SER A 360 -9.16 17.44 15.17
CA SER A 360 -10.53 17.06 14.77
C SER A 360 -10.54 15.87 13.79
N PRO A 361 -10.79 14.64 14.28
CA PRO A 361 -10.64 14.28 15.68
C PRO A 361 -9.17 14.36 16.09
N ALA A 362 -8.92 14.45 17.38
CA ALA A 362 -7.57 14.28 17.88
C ALA A 362 -7.09 12.82 17.77
N PRO A 363 -5.78 12.56 17.57
CA PRO A 363 -5.25 11.20 17.52
C PRO A 363 -5.53 10.41 18.80
N GLN A 364 -5.79 9.13 18.67
CA GLN A 364 -6.11 8.21 19.78
C GLN A 364 -5.17 7.01 19.74
N LEU A 365 -4.64 6.63 20.91
CA LEU A 365 -3.68 5.54 21.07
C LEU A 365 -4.14 4.61 22.20
N ASP A 366 -4.34 3.33 21.93
CA ASP A 366 -4.62 2.34 22.98
C ASP A 366 -3.78 1.07 22.80
N SER A 367 -3.15 0.61 23.87
CA SER A 367 -2.30 -0.58 23.90
C SER A 367 -1.13 -0.49 22.91
N ILE A 368 -0.43 0.65 22.89
CA ILE A 368 0.76 0.86 22.08
C ILE A 368 2.03 0.65 22.92
N LEU A 369 2.92 -0.25 22.47
CA LEU A 369 4.29 -0.35 22.95
C LEU A 369 5.19 0.48 22.03
N SER A 370 5.78 1.54 22.57
CA SER A 370 6.74 2.39 21.86
C SER A 370 8.13 2.24 22.48
N SER A 371 9.11 1.80 21.70
CA SER A 371 10.47 1.51 22.13
C SER A 371 11.48 2.20 21.20
N CYS A 372 11.65 3.51 21.36
CA CYS A 372 12.60 4.34 20.61
C CYS A 372 13.50 5.15 21.56
N SER A 373 14.66 5.60 21.09
CA SER A 373 15.68 6.26 21.93
C SER A 373 15.41 7.75 22.21
N GLY A 374 14.68 8.42 21.32
CA GLY A 374 14.39 9.84 21.37
C GLY A 374 13.09 10.18 22.08
N ALA A 375 12.96 11.45 22.47
CA ALA A 375 11.74 12.00 23.04
C ALA A 375 10.63 12.11 22.00
N TYR A 376 9.38 12.01 22.43
CA TYR A 376 8.22 12.12 21.54
C TYR A 376 7.82 13.59 21.40
N GLY A 377 7.07 13.90 20.33
CA GLY A 377 6.41 15.20 20.21
C GLY A 377 5.49 15.48 21.42
N ALA A 378 5.32 16.74 21.78
CA ALA A 378 4.53 17.11 22.97
C ALA A 378 3.06 16.64 22.87
N VAL A 379 2.45 16.77 21.69
CA VAL A 379 1.09 16.28 21.44
C VAL A 379 1.03 14.77 21.53
N ALA A 380 2.00 14.06 20.93
CA ALA A 380 2.09 12.60 21.01
C ALA A 380 2.22 12.14 22.48
N THR A 381 3.04 12.80 23.30
CA THR A 381 3.19 12.51 24.73
C THR A 381 1.86 12.64 25.47
N ALA A 382 1.08 13.70 25.19
CA ALA A 382 -0.25 13.88 25.76
C ALA A 382 -1.22 12.77 25.32
N ARG A 383 -1.19 12.34 24.05
CA ARG A 383 -2.05 11.24 23.55
C ARG A 383 -1.68 9.89 24.13
N VAL A 384 -0.40 9.60 24.29
CA VAL A 384 0.08 8.40 24.98
C VAL A 384 -0.48 8.35 26.41
N SER A 385 -0.44 9.48 27.12
CA SER A 385 -0.87 9.59 28.52
C SER A 385 -2.39 9.52 28.69
N ALA A 386 -3.14 10.03 27.72
CA ALA A 386 -4.60 9.99 27.72
C ALA A 386 -5.18 8.63 27.34
N GLY A 387 -4.42 7.83 26.58
CA GLY A 387 -4.81 6.50 26.13
C GLY A 387 -4.65 5.41 27.18
N THR A 388 -5.18 4.22 26.89
CA THR A 388 -5.11 3.08 27.81
C THR A 388 -3.99 2.13 27.44
N ASN A 389 -3.35 1.50 28.45
CA ASN A 389 -2.34 0.45 28.27
C ASN A 389 -1.12 0.80 27.38
N ASN A 390 -0.86 2.08 27.10
CA ASN A 390 0.32 2.51 26.37
C ASN A 390 1.60 2.34 27.23
N THR A 391 2.76 2.14 26.61
CA THR A 391 4.06 2.13 27.29
C THR A 391 5.17 2.72 26.41
N THR A 392 6.06 3.48 27.04
CA THR A 392 7.18 4.20 26.40
C THR A 392 8.54 3.88 27.01
N GLY A 393 8.55 3.14 28.13
CA GLY A 393 9.78 2.75 28.87
C GLY A 393 10.04 1.24 28.86
N THR A 394 9.28 0.49 28.05
CA THR A 394 9.48 -0.96 27.89
C THR A 394 10.26 -1.20 26.60
N THR A 395 11.43 -1.82 26.71
CA THR A 395 12.19 -2.25 25.53
C THR A 395 11.46 -3.37 24.80
N ALA A 396 11.29 -3.22 23.49
CA ALA A 396 10.71 -4.26 22.64
C ALA A 396 11.62 -5.51 22.61
N THR A 397 11.03 -6.70 22.62
CA THR A 397 11.74 -8.00 22.66
C THR A 397 11.46 -8.87 21.45
N LEU A 398 11.08 -8.23 20.34
CA LEU A 398 10.68 -8.90 19.10
C LEU A 398 11.71 -9.96 18.65
N THR A 399 11.21 -11.13 18.31
CA THR A 399 11.98 -12.18 17.63
C THR A 399 11.80 -12.06 16.13
N SER A 400 12.80 -12.44 15.33
CA SER A 400 12.78 -12.28 13.87
C SER A 400 12.40 -10.86 13.41
N ARG A 401 12.75 -9.84 14.22
CA ARG A 401 12.41 -8.41 14.07
C ARG A 401 10.94 -8.04 14.29
N PHE A 402 9.94 -8.87 13.99
CA PHE A 402 8.52 -8.46 14.03
C PHE A 402 7.58 -9.40 14.81
N VAL A 403 8.05 -10.58 15.21
CA VAL A 403 7.26 -11.54 15.99
C VAL A 403 7.35 -11.17 17.45
N ASN A 404 6.22 -11.08 18.15
CA ASN A 404 6.19 -10.72 19.57
C ASN A 404 7.14 -11.59 20.42
N GLY A 405 7.89 -10.94 21.29
CA GLY A 405 8.62 -11.56 22.38
C GLY A 405 7.88 -11.44 23.71
N SER A 406 8.62 -11.57 24.81
CA SER A 406 8.05 -11.54 26.16
C SER A 406 7.48 -10.18 26.57
N ALA A 407 8.10 -9.07 26.15
CA ALA A 407 7.63 -7.73 26.44
C ALA A 407 6.29 -7.43 25.77
N GLU A 408 6.14 -7.79 24.50
CA GLU A 408 4.90 -7.62 23.73
C GLU A 408 3.80 -8.55 24.26
N ALA A 409 4.13 -9.82 24.52
CA ALA A 409 3.18 -10.81 25.06
C ALA A 409 2.67 -10.44 26.47
N GLY A 410 3.44 -9.67 27.24
CA GLY A 410 3.05 -9.16 28.55
C GLY A 410 2.12 -7.95 28.52
N ARG A 411 1.76 -7.42 27.34
CA ARG A 411 0.90 -6.23 27.22
C ARG A 411 -0.58 -6.60 27.16
N THR A 412 -1.38 -5.85 27.88
CA THR A 412 -2.85 -5.90 27.75
C THR A 412 -3.27 -5.27 26.42
N ALA A 413 -3.95 -6.04 25.58
CA ALA A 413 -4.57 -5.55 24.36
C ALA A 413 -5.98 -5.00 24.59
N VAL A 414 -6.43 -4.10 23.73
CA VAL A 414 -7.84 -3.69 23.62
C VAL A 414 -8.57 -4.59 22.61
N ASN A 415 -9.86 -4.84 22.85
CA ASN A 415 -10.68 -5.53 21.85
C ASN A 415 -11.07 -4.55 20.72
N ALA A 416 -10.31 -4.53 19.64
CA ALA A 416 -10.59 -3.66 18.50
C ALA A 416 -11.98 -3.91 17.87
N SER A 417 -12.57 -5.10 18.02
CA SER A 417 -13.90 -5.39 17.46
C SER A 417 -15.04 -4.62 18.16
N THR A 418 -14.81 -4.08 19.36
CA THR A 418 -15.77 -3.17 20.02
C THR A 418 -15.65 -1.74 19.53
N VAL A 419 -14.54 -1.40 18.86
CA VAL A 419 -14.36 -0.11 18.19
C VAL A 419 -15.03 -0.15 16.82
N ASP A 420 -14.80 -1.23 16.06
CA ASP A 420 -15.46 -1.46 14.77
C ASP A 420 -15.50 -2.96 14.42
N ALA A 421 -16.62 -3.42 13.87
CA ALA A 421 -16.84 -4.84 13.54
C ALA A 421 -15.91 -5.38 12.43
N PHE A 422 -15.21 -4.52 11.68
CA PHE A 422 -14.16 -4.94 10.76
C PHE A 422 -13.06 -5.72 11.49
N PHE A 423 -12.70 -5.35 12.72
CA PHE A 423 -11.55 -5.94 13.38
C PHE A 423 -11.82 -7.35 13.91
N THR A 424 -10.88 -8.25 13.64
CA THR A 424 -10.80 -9.55 14.31
C THR A 424 -10.39 -9.32 15.75
N THR A 425 -11.10 -9.93 16.70
CA THR A 425 -10.75 -9.88 18.12
C THR A 425 -9.40 -10.54 18.35
N THR A 426 -8.50 -9.82 19.01
CA THR A 426 -7.19 -10.31 19.47
C THR A 426 -7.06 -10.06 20.97
N ASN A 427 -6.21 -10.83 21.62
CA ASN A 427 -5.83 -10.64 23.03
C ASN A 427 -4.34 -10.28 23.18
N TYR A 428 -3.71 -9.82 22.10
CA TYR A 428 -2.30 -9.45 22.02
C TYR A 428 -2.12 -8.15 21.24
N ILE A 429 -1.05 -7.41 21.54
CA ILE A 429 -0.57 -6.30 20.71
C ILE A 429 0.37 -6.81 19.62
N GLY A 430 0.67 -6.00 18.60
CA GLY A 430 1.55 -6.41 17.52
C GLY A 430 0.82 -7.14 16.39
N ALA A 431 1.51 -7.31 15.27
CA ALA A 431 1.00 -7.95 14.07
C ALA A 431 1.04 -9.49 14.10
N VAL A 432 1.98 -10.06 14.86
CA VAL A 432 2.23 -11.51 14.90
C VAL A 432 2.36 -11.95 16.35
N ARG A 433 1.42 -12.78 16.80
CA ARG A 433 1.24 -13.11 18.23
C ARG A 433 2.46 -13.77 18.86
N ASP A 434 3.05 -14.72 18.15
CA ASP A 434 4.16 -15.56 18.60
C ASP A 434 4.71 -16.35 17.39
N ALA A 435 5.69 -17.23 17.61
CA ALA A 435 6.31 -18.04 16.56
C ALA A 435 5.38 -19.08 15.88
N THR A 436 4.19 -19.32 16.42
CA THR A 436 3.18 -20.21 15.82
C THR A 436 2.18 -19.46 14.94
N ASP A 437 2.18 -18.13 15.00
CA ASP A 437 1.36 -17.28 14.14
C ASP A 437 2.07 -17.04 12.79
N LEU A 438 1.67 -17.82 11.79
CA LEU A 438 2.40 -17.99 10.53
C LEU A 438 1.67 -17.39 9.31
N TRP A 439 0.71 -16.47 9.52
CA TRP A 439 -0.12 -15.90 8.44
C TRP A 439 0.69 -15.23 7.33
N TRP A 440 1.91 -14.79 7.61
CA TRP A 440 2.83 -14.11 6.69
C TRP A 440 3.78 -15.08 5.96
N SER A 441 4.04 -16.26 6.52
CA SER A 441 5.26 -17.04 6.24
C SER A 441 5.34 -17.70 4.86
N THR A 442 4.20 -18.04 4.26
CA THR A 442 4.16 -18.87 3.04
C THR A 442 4.11 -18.06 1.75
N TRP A 443 3.71 -16.80 1.85
CA TRP A 443 3.39 -15.97 0.69
C TRP A 443 4.13 -14.65 0.65
N THR A 444 4.88 -14.28 1.69
CA THR A 444 5.77 -13.12 1.67
C THR A 444 7.16 -13.52 1.21
N CYS A 445 7.96 -12.57 0.76
CA CYS A 445 9.40 -12.75 0.51
C CYS A 445 10.22 -11.89 1.47
N SER A 446 11.47 -12.30 1.74
CA SER A 446 12.45 -11.59 2.60
C SER A 446 12.10 -11.48 4.10
N LEU A 447 10.95 -11.99 4.57
CA LEU A 447 10.60 -12.02 6.00
C LEU A 447 11.05 -13.30 6.71
N ALA A 448 10.90 -14.46 6.07
CA ALA A 448 11.32 -15.73 6.66
C ALA A 448 12.83 -15.85 6.62
N ALA A 449 13.44 -16.44 7.65
CA ALA A 449 14.87 -16.69 7.68
C ALA A 449 15.31 -17.47 6.44
N GLY A 450 16.26 -16.92 5.68
CA GLY A 450 16.75 -17.50 4.42
C GLY A 450 15.81 -17.34 3.22
N SER A 451 14.65 -16.71 3.36
CA SER A 451 13.82 -16.33 2.21
C SER A 451 14.44 -15.14 1.49
N THR A 452 14.48 -15.21 0.16
CA THR A 452 14.88 -14.09 -0.70
C THR A 452 13.71 -13.77 -1.61
N CYS A 453 13.41 -12.47 -1.76
CA CYS A 453 12.96 -11.99 -3.07
C CYS A 453 14.20 -12.16 -4.00
#